data_AF-J3BPJ0-F1
#
_entry.id   AF-J3BPJ0-F1
#
_cell.length_a   1.000
_cell.length_b   1.000
_cell.length_c   1.000
_cell.angle_alpha   90.00
_cell.angle_beta   90.00
_cell.angle_gamma   90.00
#
_symmetry.space_group_name_H-M   'P 1'
#
loop_
_entity.id
_entity.type
_entity.pdbx_description
1 polymer ?
#
loop_
_entity_poly.entity_id
_entity_poly.type
_entity_poly.pdbx_seq_one_letter_code
_entity_poly.pdbx_strand_id
1 'polypeptide(L)' 'MPNVKVNVLLPFERHKKGDVTELTATKASALEKMGLVEPATKTAEKQIAKADKPSA' A
#
# COMPACT_ATOMS: atom_id res chain seq x y z
N MET A 1 -11.37 -9.15 -1.65
CA MET A 1 -10.45 -8.12 -2.16
C MET A 1 -9.04 -8.66 -2.01
N PRO A 2 -8.16 -8.54 -3.02
CA PRO A 2 -6.77 -8.94 -2.84
C PRO A 2 -6.08 -7.96 -1.89
N ASN A 3 -5.49 -8.49 -0.83
CA ASN A 3 -4.62 -7.74 0.06
C ASN A 3 -3.22 -7.68 -0.57
N VAL A 4 -2.55 -6.54 -0.43
CA VAL A 4 -1.20 -6.27 -0.91
C VAL A 4 -0.26 -6.07 0.26
N LYS A 5 0.92 -6.68 0.18
CA LYS A 5 2.00 -6.44 1.14
C LYS A 5 2.65 -5.09 0.86
N VAL A 6 2.70 -4.24 1.87
CA VAL A 6 3.35 -2.94 1.83
C VAL A 6 4.34 -2.79 2.98
N ASN A 7 5.47 -2.14 2.70
CA ASN A 7 6.43 -1.71 3.69
C ASN A 7 6.00 -0.35 4.24
N VAL A 8 6.07 -0.19 5.54
CA VAL A 8 5.70 1.05 6.21
C VAL A 8 6.92 1.97 6.25
N LEU A 9 6.89 3.04 5.48
CA LEU A 9 7.96 4.04 5.39
C LEU A 9 7.92 5.03 6.55
N LEU A 10 6.71 5.38 7.00
CA LEU A 10 6.45 6.30 8.10
C LEU A 10 5.39 5.71 9.03
N PRO A 11 5.51 5.89 10.35
CA PRO A 11 4.52 5.34 11.27
C PRO A 11 3.15 5.98 11.05
N PHE A 12 2.10 5.15 10.96
CA PHE A 12 0.72 5.59 10.78
C PHE A 12 -0.22 4.66 11.56
N GLU A 13 -1.33 5.20 12.08
CA GLU A 13 -2.28 4.49 12.94
C GLU A 13 -1.59 3.71 14.09
N ARG A 14 -1.38 2.41 13.91
CA ARG A 14 -0.71 1.49 14.85
C ARG A 14 0.55 0.83 14.27
N HIS A 15 0.87 1.13 13.02
CA HIS A 15 2.02 0.57 12.32
C HIS A 15 3.27 1.40 12.56
N LYS A 16 4.39 0.71 12.75
CA LYS A 16 5.71 1.33 12.96
C LYS A 16 6.46 1.41 11.64
N LYS A 17 7.36 2.38 11.53
CA LYS A 17 8.30 2.44 10.41
C LYS A 17 9.13 1.15 10.34
N GLY A 18 9.27 0.61 9.13
CA GLY A 18 9.96 -0.65 8.84
C GLY A 18 9.09 -1.90 9.04
N ASP A 19 7.85 -1.75 9.47
CA ASP A 19 6.89 -2.86 9.54
C ASP A 19 6.45 -3.27 8.13
N VAL A 20 6.05 -4.53 7.97
CA VAL A 20 5.46 -5.04 6.73
C VAL A 20 4.05 -5.48 7.02
N THR A 21 3.07 -4.81 6.42
CA THR A 21 1.65 -5.07 6.66
C THR A 21 0.90 -5.38 5.37
N GLU A 22 -0.22 -6.09 5.49
CA GLU A 22 -1.12 -6.41 4.39
C GLU A 22 -2.32 -5.48 4.42
N LEU A 23 -2.43 -4.62 3.40
CA LEU A 23 -3.54 -3.67 3.26
C LEU A 23 -4.34 -3.99 2.01
N THR A 24 -5.57 -3.50 1.93
CA THR A 24 -6.32 -3.56 0.67
C THR A 24 -5.63 -2.69 -0.38
N ALA A 25 -5.67 -3.09 -1.65
CA ALA A 25 -5.01 -2.36 -2.74
C ALA A 25 -5.42 -0.87 -2.80
N THR A 26 -6.69 -0.55 -2.51
CA THR A 26 -7.18 0.84 -2.42
C THR A 26 -6.54 1.63 -1.28
N LYS A 27 -6.46 1.04 -0.07
CA LYS A 27 -5.84 1.71 1.09
C LYS A 27 -4.34 1.85 0.90
N ALA A 28 -3.69 0.81 0.37
CA ALA A 28 -2.28 0.85 0.00
C ALA A 28 -1.99 1.96 -1.04
N SER A 29 -2.83 2.14 -2.06
CA SER A 29 -2.68 3.22 -3.04
C SER A 29 -2.77 4.61 -2.41
N ALA A 30 -3.74 4.81 -1.52
CA ALA A 30 -3.89 6.08 -0.82
C ALA A 30 -2.68 6.38 0.07
N LEU A 31 -2.19 5.38 0.81
CA LEU A 31 -1.05 5.54 1.72
C LEU A 31 0.29 5.68 0.95
N GLU A 32 0.43 5.02 -0.20
CA GLU A 32 1.60 5.16 -1.08
C GLU A 32 1.68 6.58 -1.64
N LYS A 33 0.56 7.13 -2.12
CA LYS A 33 0.47 8.53 -2.56
C LYS A 33 0.80 9.55 -1.48
N MET A 34 0.57 9.20 -0.21
CA MET A 34 0.94 10.03 0.94
C MET A 34 2.40 9.83 1.38
N GLY A 35 3.14 8.90 0.76
CA GLY A 35 4.52 8.56 1.15
C GLY A 35 4.62 7.83 2.50
N LEU A 36 3.52 7.23 2.97
CA LEU A 36 3.46 6.52 4.25
C LEU A 36 3.88 5.05 4.12
N VAL A 37 3.64 4.45 2.95
CA VAL A 37 3.97 3.06 2.64
C VAL A 37 4.54 2.91 1.24
N GLU A 38 5.23 1.82 0.98
CA GLU A 38 5.71 1.42 -0.36
C GLU A 38 5.30 -0.04 -0.63
N PRO A 39 5.09 -0.45 -1.90
CA PRO A 39 4.83 -1.84 -2.23
C PRO A 39 6.01 -2.74 -1.83
N ALA A 40 5.75 -3.75 -1.00
CA ALA A 40 6.80 -4.69 -0.57
C ALA A 40 7.22 -5.68 -1.68
N THR A 41 6.46 -5.77 -2.77
CA THR A 41 6.74 -6.66 -3.92
C THR A 41 6.31 -6.02 -5.23
N LYS A 42 6.92 -6.43 -6.36
CA LYS A 42 6.50 -6.03 -7.72
C LYS A 42 5.04 -6.38 -8.02
N THR A 43 4.49 -7.43 -7.39
CA THR A 43 3.07 -7.78 -7.53
C THR A 43 2.18 -6.80 -6.78
N ALA A 44 2.58 -6.37 -5.58
CA ALA A 44 1.88 -5.34 -4.82
C ALA A 44 1.85 -4.01 -5.60
N GLU A 45 2.97 -3.59 -6.18
CA GLU A 45 3.06 -2.40 -7.03
C GLU A 45 2.04 -2.43 -8.17
N LYS A 46 1.96 -3.54 -8.91
CA LYS A 46 0.98 -3.71 -10.00
C LYS A 46 -0.47 -3.69 -9.50
N GLN A 47 -0.74 -4.22 -8.31
CA GLN A 47 -2.09 -4.24 -7.74
C GLN A 47 -2.51 -2.87 -7.22
N ILE A 48 -1.59 -2.14 -6.59
CA ILE A 48 -1.79 -0.77 -6.14
C ILE A 48 -2.04 0.16 -7.33
N ALA A 49 -1.18 0.10 -8.36
CA ALA A 49 -1.34 0.89 -9.58
C ALA A 49 -2.64 0.59 -10.35
N LYS A 50 -3.17 -0.64 -10.25
CA LYS A 50 -4.49 -0.98 -10.80
C LYS A 50 -5.63 -0.42 -9.97
N ALA A 51 -5.51 -0.44 -8.64
CA ALA A 51 -6.47 0.15 -7.73
C ALA A 51 -6.49 1.68 -7.79
N ASP A 52 -5.38 2.29 -8.23
CA ASP A 52 -5.25 3.72 -8.40
C ASP A 52 -6.00 4.26 -9.63
N LYS A 53 -6.20 3.44 -10.65
CA LYS A 53 -7.04 3.81 -11.79
C LYS A 53 -8.49 3.70 -11.35
N PRO A 54 -9.21 4.82 -11.14
CA PRO A 54 -10.64 4.73 -10.97
C PRO A 54 -11.20 4.14 -12.26
N SER A 55 -12.00 3.08 -12.18
CA SER A 55 -12.96 2.83 -13.23
C SER A 55 -13.90 4.04 -13.24
N ALA A 56 -13.68 4.93 -14.21
CA ALA A 56 -14.64 5.91 -14.70
C ALA A 56 -14.79 5.69 -16.20
#